data_AF-A0A975BE28-F1
#
_entry.id   AF-A0A975BE28-F1
#
_cell.length_a   1.000
_cell.length_b   1.000
_cell.length_c   1.000
_cell.angle_alpha   90.00
_cell.angle_beta   90.00
_cell.angle_gamma   90.00
#
_symmetry.space_group_name_H-M   'P 1'
#
loop_
_entity.id
_entity.type
_entity.pdbx_description
1 polymer ?
#
loop_
_entity_poly.entity_id
_entity_poly.type
_entity_poly.pdbx_seq_one_letter_code
_entity_poly.pdbx_strand_id
1 'polypeptide(L)'
;MRGTVCELETPPIKNMILDNFIPWFCDVYGETASEYYPYASGLGGFTMPMICCIDPNDIDNYLDRTTNIQYPDEFYARLQGIVSSSVLAGDVDNKDGVNLMDSILSLQAVSGIPLTGVYTQADVNGDNRIGIEEAVFSLKYAASGSGGYTQTGQ
;
A
#
# COMPACT_ATOMS: atom_id res chain seq x y z
N MET A 1 -13.10 15.17 6.74
CA MET A 1 -12.55 16.34 6.03
C MET A 1 -13.45 16.69 4.86
N ARG A 2 -14.51 17.48 5.09
CA ARG A 2 -15.52 17.74 4.06
C ARG A 2 -15.02 18.70 2.99
N GLY A 3 -15.17 18.37 1.71
CA GLY A 3 -14.75 19.21 0.58
C GLY A 3 -13.25 19.22 0.30
N THR A 4 -12.56 18.13 0.64
CA THR A 4 -11.11 17.96 0.36
C THR A 4 -10.87 16.98 -0.78
N VAL A 5 -9.63 16.93 -1.29
CA VAL A 5 -9.25 15.95 -2.32
C VAL A 5 -9.54 14.50 -1.93
N CYS A 6 -9.52 14.19 -0.62
CA CYS A 6 -9.78 12.86 -0.07
C CYS A 6 -11.22 12.37 -0.28
N GLU A 7 -12.16 13.27 -0.63
CA GLU A 7 -13.56 12.93 -0.88
C GLU A 7 -13.91 12.89 -2.38
N LEU A 8 -12.94 13.07 -3.27
CA LEU A 8 -13.18 13.07 -4.70
C LEU A 8 -13.49 11.66 -5.23
N GLU A 9 -14.49 11.61 -6.10
CA GLU A 9 -14.87 10.42 -6.89
C GLU A 9 -14.16 10.41 -8.25
N THR A 10 -13.56 11.54 -8.68
CA THR A 10 -12.77 11.66 -9.92
C THR A 10 -11.57 12.61 -9.72
N PRO A 11 -10.32 12.11 -9.79
CA PRO A 11 -9.94 10.69 -9.75
C PRO A 11 -10.53 9.99 -8.52
N PRO A 12 -10.69 8.64 -8.50
CA PRO A 12 -11.42 7.90 -7.47
C PRO A 12 -10.62 7.78 -6.16
N ILE A 13 -10.16 8.91 -5.62
CA ILE A 13 -9.31 9.02 -4.44
C ILE A 13 -10.01 8.43 -3.22
N LYS A 14 -11.29 8.72 -3.05
CA LYS A 14 -12.04 8.23 -1.89
C LYS A 14 -12.09 6.71 -1.85
N ASN A 15 -12.41 6.06 -2.98
CA ASN A 15 -12.42 4.59 -3.04
C ASN A 15 -11.02 4.02 -2.85
N MET A 16 -10.00 4.62 -3.48
CA MET A 16 -8.60 4.25 -3.28
C MET A 16 -8.20 4.27 -1.79
N ILE A 17 -8.60 5.31 -1.05
CA ILE A 17 -8.34 5.42 0.39
C ILE A 17 -9.08 4.33 1.17
N LEU A 18 -10.38 4.15 0.93
CA LEU A 18 -11.21 3.20 1.68
C LEU A 18 -10.84 1.74 1.42
N ASP A 19 -10.34 1.44 0.21
CA ASP A 19 -9.99 0.08 -0.18
C ASP A 19 -8.60 -0.34 0.31
N ASN A 20 -7.66 0.61 0.48
CA ASN A 20 -6.24 0.29 0.70
C ASN A 20 -5.64 0.88 1.99
N PHE A 21 -6.33 1.79 2.66
CA PHE A 21 -5.80 2.50 3.83
C PHE A 21 -6.81 2.52 4.98
N ILE A 22 -6.30 2.67 6.21
CA ILE A 22 -7.12 2.92 7.40
C ILE A 22 -7.10 4.42 7.67
N PRO A 23 -8.19 5.16 7.42
CA PRO A 23 -8.23 6.59 7.70
C PRO A 23 -8.18 6.84 9.19
N TRP A 24 -7.21 7.64 9.62
CA TRP A 24 -7.04 8.01 11.01
C TRP A 24 -6.72 9.50 11.14
N PHE A 25 -7.14 10.10 12.25
CA PHE A 25 -6.96 11.52 12.52
C PHE A 25 -6.52 11.66 13.98
N CYS A 26 -5.48 12.47 14.21
CA CYS A 26 -5.07 12.89 15.54
C CYS A 26 -5.29 14.40 15.70
N ASP A 27 -5.51 14.85 16.93
CA ASP A 27 -5.49 16.27 17.25
C ASP A 27 -4.03 16.76 17.25
N VAL A 28 -3.83 17.98 16.76
CA VAL A 28 -2.52 18.66 16.71
C VAL A 28 -2.44 19.82 17.72
N TYR A 29 -3.55 20.10 18.42
CA TYR A 29 -3.62 21.17 19.41
C TYR A 29 -3.82 20.61 20.83
N GLY A 30 -3.07 21.16 21.79
CA GLY A 30 -3.19 20.83 23.22
C GLY A 30 -2.01 20.06 23.80
N GLU A 31 -1.92 20.03 25.12
CA GLU A 31 -0.79 19.47 25.87
C GLU A 31 -0.66 17.94 25.76
N THR A 32 -1.68 17.28 25.19
CA THR A 32 -1.74 15.82 24.97
C THR A 32 -1.52 15.43 23.51
N ALA A 33 -1.46 16.39 22.57
CA ALA A 33 -1.28 16.15 21.14
C ALA A 33 0.19 15.82 20.82
N SER A 34 0.59 14.58 21.10
CA SER A 34 1.96 14.10 20.87
C SER A 34 2.08 13.06 19.77
N GLU A 35 0.97 12.47 19.36
CA GLU A 35 0.91 11.37 18.39
C GLU A 35 1.43 11.77 17.01
N TYR A 36 1.34 13.06 16.64
CA TYR A 36 1.83 13.55 15.36
C TYR A 36 3.35 13.83 15.33
N TYR A 37 4.02 13.87 16.50
CA TYR A 37 5.42 14.29 16.59
C TYR A 37 6.41 13.44 15.80
N PRO A 38 6.33 12.09 15.79
CA PRO A 38 7.22 11.28 14.94
C PRO A 38 7.14 11.70 13.48
N TYR A 39 5.92 11.95 13.00
CA TYR A 39 5.66 12.31 11.61
C TYR A 39 5.93 13.78 11.29
N ALA A 40 5.90 14.69 12.27
CA ALA A 40 6.28 16.09 12.08
C ALA A 40 7.79 16.34 12.27
N SER A 41 8.54 15.35 12.76
CA SER A 41 9.97 15.49 13.00
C SER A 41 10.71 15.98 11.76
N GLY A 42 11.63 16.93 11.97
CA GLY A 42 12.41 17.59 10.92
C GLY A 42 11.67 18.69 10.15
N LEU A 43 10.36 18.86 10.35
CA LEU A 43 9.65 20.04 9.84
C LEU A 43 9.87 21.19 10.82
N GLY A 44 10.79 22.11 10.51
CA GLY A 44 11.02 23.31 11.34
C GLY A 44 9.74 24.14 11.58
N GLY A 45 8.74 23.95 10.73
CA GLY A 45 7.34 24.32 10.91
C GLY A 45 6.53 23.72 9.75
N PHE A 46 5.21 23.62 9.89
CA PHE A 46 4.33 23.15 8.81
C PHE A 46 3.00 23.88 8.79
N THR A 47 2.35 23.88 7.62
CA THR A 47 0.99 24.38 7.44
C THR A 47 0.04 23.21 7.25
N MET A 48 -1.07 23.22 7.99
CA MET A 48 -2.10 22.20 7.87
C MET A 48 -2.77 22.18 6.48
N PRO A 49 -3.30 21.03 6.03
CA PRO A 49 -3.23 19.73 6.69
C PRO A 49 -1.85 19.07 6.53
N MET A 50 -1.48 18.25 7.52
CA MET A 50 -0.42 17.24 7.35
C MET A 50 -1.10 15.91 7.04
N ILE A 51 -0.66 15.24 5.97
CA ILE A 51 -1.15 13.93 5.57
C ILE A 51 0.05 13.00 5.51
N CYS A 52 -0.01 11.91 6.25
CA CYS A 52 1.04 10.90 6.31
C CYS A 52 0.45 9.52 5.99
N CYS A 53 1.22 8.71 5.28
CA CYS A 53 1.01 7.28 5.21
C CYS A 53 2.04 6.61 6.12
N ILE A 54 1.56 6.01 7.22
CA ILE A 54 2.41 5.37 8.23
C ILE A 54 2.94 4.04 7.67
N ASP A 55 4.20 3.71 7.94
CA ASP A 55 4.74 2.41 7.58
C ASP A 55 4.13 1.33 8.49
N PRO A 56 3.41 0.33 7.94
CA PRO A 56 2.80 -0.72 8.76
C PRO A 56 3.83 -1.62 9.47
N ASN A 57 5.09 -1.63 9.03
CA ASN A 57 6.17 -2.40 9.64
C ASN A 57 6.93 -1.62 10.70
N ASP A 58 6.79 -0.29 10.72
CA ASP A 58 7.47 0.59 11.67
C ASP A 58 6.62 1.84 11.97
N ILE A 59 5.90 1.79 13.09
CA ILE A 59 4.94 2.83 13.50
C ILE A 59 5.60 4.19 13.77
N ASP A 60 6.91 4.24 14.02
CA ASP A 60 7.62 5.51 14.25
C ASP A 60 8.02 6.19 12.92
N ASN A 61 7.79 5.53 11.78
CA ASN A 61 8.16 5.98 10.44
C ASN A 61 6.94 6.11 9.50
N TYR A 62 7.17 6.69 8.32
CA TYR A 62 6.15 6.90 7.30
C TYR A 62 6.70 6.59 5.91
N LEU A 63 5.84 6.05 5.04
CA LEU A 63 6.12 5.79 3.63
C LEU A 63 6.03 7.06 2.79
N ASP A 64 5.13 7.97 3.18
CA ASP A 64 4.90 9.23 2.49
C ASP A 64 4.39 10.29 3.47
N ARG A 65 4.78 11.54 3.23
CA ARG A 65 4.37 12.69 4.04
C ARG A 65 4.20 13.92 3.17
N THR A 66 3.08 14.60 3.37
CA THR A 66 2.84 15.92 2.79
C THR A 66 2.26 16.91 3.76
N THR A 67 2.49 18.18 3.43
CA THR A 67 1.94 19.33 4.13
C THR A 67 1.27 20.23 3.09
N ASN A 68 0.45 21.17 3.53
CA ASN A 68 -0.23 22.15 2.68
C ASN A 68 -1.28 21.53 1.72
N ILE A 69 -1.77 22.33 0.79
CA ILE A 69 -2.80 21.98 -0.19
C ILE A 69 -2.35 20.79 -1.04
N GLN A 70 -3.23 19.81 -1.19
CA GLN A 70 -3.05 18.68 -2.08
C GLN A 70 -3.79 18.91 -3.39
N TYR A 71 -3.15 18.63 -4.52
CA TYR A 71 -3.79 18.64 -5.84
C TYR A 71 -4.29 17.23 -6.20
N PRO A 72 -5.48 17.09 -6.83
CA PRO A 72 -6.10 15.78 -7.04
C PRO A 72 -5.22 14.76 -7.76
N ASP A 73 -4.65 15.11 -8.91
CA ASP A 73 -3.89 14.17 -9.74
C ASP A 73 -2.59 13.73 -9.07
N GLU A 74 -1.86 14.67 -8.47
CA GLU A 74 -0.61 14.40 -7.74
C GLU A 74 -0.87 13.55 -6.49
N PHE A 75 -1.95 13.84 -5.76
CA PHE A 75 -2.33 13.08 -4.57
C PHE A 75 -2.74 11.66 -4.94
N TYR A 76 -3.54 11.48 -6.00
CA TYR A 76 -3.94 10.17 -6.48
C TYR A 76 -2.73 9.33 -6.94
N ALA A 77 -1.83 9.91 -7.74
CA ALA A 77 -0.62 9.24 -8.19
C ALA A 77 0.30 8.82 -7.03
N ARG A 78 0.40 9.64 -5.98
CA ARG A 78 1.15 9.28 -4.76
C ARG A 78 0.54 8.11 -4.01
N LEU A 79 -0.78 8.11 -3.81
CA LEU A 79 -1.48 6.98 -3.20
C LEU A 79 -1.26 5.68 -3.99
N GLN A 80 -1.37 5.74 -5.32
CA GLN A 80 -1.07 4.60 -6.18
C GLN A 80 0.38 4.12 -6.03
N GLY A 81 1.34 5.05 -5.95
CA GLY A 81 2.75 4.74 -5.72
C GLY A 81 2.97 3.99 -4.41
N ILE A 82 2.33 4.44 -3.33
CA ILE A 82 2.42 3.79 -2.01
C ILE A 82 1.87 2.36 -2.08
N VAL A 83 0.64 2.18 -2.58
CA VAL A 83 0.00 0.85 -2.71
C VAL A 83 0.82 -0.10 -3.58
N SER A 84 1.48 0.44 -4.61
CA SER A 84 2.32 -0.36 -5.51
C SER A 84 3.70 -0.66 -4.93
N SER A 85 4.21 0.18 -4.03
CA SER A 85 5.50 -0.03 -3.35
C SER A 85 5.40 -0.95 -2.13
N SER A 86 4.19 -1.11 -1.58
CA SER A 86 3.89 -2.10 -0.55
C SER A 86 3.64 -3.50 -1.09
N VAL A 87 3.70 -3.68 -2.42
CA VAL A 87 3.57 -5.00 -3.04
C VAL A 87 4.71 -5.88 -2.55
N LEU A 88 4.37 -6.93 -1.81
CA LEU A 88 5.33 -7.90 -1.34
C LEU A 88 5.92 -8.65 -2.53
N ALA A 89 7.22 -8.97 -2.47
CA ALA A 89 7.82 -9.85 -3.48
C ALA A 89 7.04 -11.18 -3.52
N GLY A 90 6.59 -11.58 -4.71
CA GLY A 90 5.73 -12.74 -4.93
C GLY A 90 4.23 -12.53 -4.72
N ASP A 91 3.76 -11.35 -4.30
CA ASP A 91 2.33 -10.99 -4.19
C ASP A 91 1.89 -10.31 -5.49
N VAL A 92 1.54 -11.13 -6.46
CA VAL A 92 1.42 -10.81 -7.88
C VAL A 92 0.13 -10.05 -8.17
N ASP A 93 -0.94 -10.28 -7.42
CA ASP A 93 -2.18 -9.50 -7.48
C ASP A 93 -2.34 -8.45 -6.37
N ASN A 94 -1.36 -8.34 -5.47
CA ASN A 94 -1.35 -7.43 -4.32
C ASN A 94 -2.57 -7.64 -3.42
N LYS A 95 -2.93 -8.91 -3.16
CA LYS A 95 -4.10 -9.27 -2.34
C LYS A 95 -3.74 -10.31 -1.31
N ASP A 96 -4.05 -9.98 -0.06
CA ASP A 96 -3.97 -10.90 1.08
C ASP A 96 -2.56 -11.54 1.25
N GLY A 97 -1.52 -10.92 0.68
CA GLY A 97 -0.14 -11.40 0.71
C GLY A 97 0.12 -12.61 -0.20
N VAL A 98 1.37 -13.06 -0.20
CA VAL A 98 1.85 -14.15 -1.07
C VAL A 98 1.10 -15.46 -0.81
N ASN A 99 0.41 -15.98 -1.81
CA ASN A 99 -0.41 -17.18 -1.72
C ASN A 99 -0.46 -18.00 -3.04
N LEU A 100 -1.34 -19.00 -3.09
CA LEU A 100 -1.44 -19.90 -4.25
C LEU A 100 -1.98 -19.19 -5.50
N MET A 101 -2.82 -18.16 -5.34
CA MET A 101 -3.33 -17.35 -6.45
C MET A 101 -2.18 -16.69 -7.21
N ASP A 102 -1.21 -16.13 -6.51
CA ASP A 102 -0.03 -15.50 -7.12
C ASP A 102 0.77 -16.48 -7.98
N SER A 103 0.83 -17.73 -7.52
CA SER A 103 1.47 -18.81 -8.27
C SER A 103 0.73 -19.10 -9.58
N ILE A 104 -0.61 -19.10 -9.54
CA ILE A 104 -1.45 -19.34 -10.71
C ILE A 104 -1.30 -18.19 -11.71
N LEU A 105 -1.33 -16.94 -11.25
CA LEU A 105 -1.16 -15.76 -12.10
C LEU A 105 0.22 -15.76 -12.77
N SER A 106 1.27 -16.10 -12.03
CA SER A 106 2.63 -16.22 -12.56
C SER A 106 2.73 -17.31 -13.65
N LEU A 107 2.13 -18.48 -13.42
CA LEU A 107 2.10 -19.56 -14.42
C LEU A 107 1.28 -19.18 -15.67
N GLN A 108 0.20 -18.41 -15.49
CA GLN A 108 -0.57 -17.87 -16.61
C GLN A 108 0.27 -16.88 -17.44
N ALA A 109 1.05 -16.01 -16.79
CA ALA A 109 1.98 -15.09 -17.45
C ALA A 109 2.97 -15.86 -18.35
N VAL A 110 3.62 -16.88 -17.79
CA VAL A 110 4.59 -17.73 -18.51
C VAL A 110 3.93 -18.52 -19.64
N SER A 111 2.65 -18.87 -19.49
CA SER A 111 1.86 -19.56 -20.52
C SER A 111 1.37 -18.63 -21.64
N GLY A 112 1.69 -17.34 -21.59
CA GLY A 112 1.25 -16.34 -22.57
C GLY A 112 -0.24 -16.02 -22.49
N ILE A 113 -0.89 -16.32 -21.36
CA ILE A 113 -2.29 -15.96 -21.12
C ILE A 113 -2.31 -14.48 -20.72
N PRO A 114 -3.11 -13.62 -21.39
CA PRO A 114 -3.22 -12.22 -21.02
C PRO A 114 -3.73 -12.08 -19.58
N LEU A 115 -3.02 -11.28 -18.79
CA LEU A 115 -3.36 -11.01 -17.41
C LEU A 115 -3.86 -9.58 -17.23
N THR A 116 -4.73 -9.39 -16.24
CA THR A 116 -5.19 -8.10 -15.76
C THR A 116 -5.04 -8.04 -14.25
N GLY A 117 -4.63 -6.88 -13.70
CA GLY A 117 -4.49 -6.72 -12.25
C GLY A 117 -3.25 -7.39 -11.68
N VAL A 118 -2.15 -7.35 -12.43
CA VAL A 118 -0.83 -7.87 -12.03
C VAL A 118 0.11 -6.72 -11.71
N TYR A 119 0.92 -6.88 -10.67
CA TYR A 119 1.89 -5.87 -10.24
C TYR A 119 3.30 -6.34 -10.51
N THR A 120 4.01 -5.68 -11.43
CA THR A 120 5.42 -5.99 -11.75
C THR A 120 6.37 -5.76 -10.57
N GLN A 121 5.93 -5.02 -9.55
CA GLN A 121 6.63 -4.80 -8.30
C GLN A 121 6.71 -6.07 -7.44
N ALA A 122 5.89 -7.09 -7.73
CA ALA A 122 5.95 -8.42 -7.13
C ALA A 122 7.13 -9.26 -7.65
N ASP A 123 7.87 -8.76 -8.63
CA ASP A 123 9.07 -9.40 -9.19
C ASP A 123 10.08 -9.77 -8.08
N VAL A 124 10.37 -11.06 -8.00
CA VAL A 124 11.23 -11.66 -6.98
C VAL A 124 12.71 -11.59 -7.39
N ASN A 125 13.03 -11.57 -8.68
CA ASN A 125 14.40 -11.70 -9.18
C ASN A 125 14.97 -10.40 -9.79
N GLY A 126 14.15 -9.36 -9.94
CA GLY A 126 14.54 -8.04 -10.45
C GLY A 126 14.68 -7.96 -11.98
N ASP A 127 14.10 -8.90 -12.73
CA ASP A 127 14.14 -8.91 -14.20
C ASP A 127 13.07 -8.01 -14.86
N ASN A 128 12.26 -7.34 -14.04
CA ASN A 128 11.11 -6.49 -14.37
C ASN A 128 9.97 -7.26 -15.07
N ARG A 129 9.78 -8.54 -14.75
CA ARG A 129 8.71 -9.38 -15.29
C ARG A 129 8.09 -10.24 -14.19
N ILE A 130 6.91 -10.78 -14.49
CA ILE A 130 6.28 -11.85 -13.71
C ILE A 130 6.47 -13.14 -14.51
N GLY A 131 7.15 -14.10 -13.91
CA GLY A 131 7.69 -15.29 -14.55
C GLY A 131 7.60 -16.54 -13.70
N ILE A 132 8.49 -17.50 -13.98
CA ILE A 132 8.47 -18.79 -13.28
C ILE A 132 9.04 -18.64 -11.86
N GLU A 133 9.86 -17.64 -11.64
CA GLU A 133 10.49 -17.29 -10.37
C GLU A 133 9.45 -16.92 -9.32
N GLU A 134 8.49 -16.06 -9.67
CA GLU A 134 7.35 -15.70 -8.81
C GLU A 134 6.48 -16.92 -8.55
N ALA A 135 6.22 -17.75 -9.57
CA ALA A 135 5.44 -18.98 -9.39
C ALA A 135 6.08 -19.93 -8.37
N VAL A 136 7.40 -20.15 -8.47
CA VAL A 136 8.13 -21.02 -7.55
C VAL A 136 8.22 -20.40 -6.15
N PHE A 137 8.42 -19.09 -6.06
CA PHE A 137 8.45 -18.38 -4.79
C PHE A 137 7.12 -18.51 -4.04
N SER A 138 6.01 -18.20 -4.70
CA SER A 138 4.68 -18.23 -4.10
C SER A 138 4.22 -19.66 -3.78
N LEU A 139 4.58 -20.65 -4.60
CA LEU A 139 4.37 -22.08 -4.28
C LEU A 139 5.13 -22.50 -3.03
N LYS A 140 6.40 -22.09 -2.91
CA LYS A 140 7.21 -22.38 -1.72
C LYS A 140 6.62 -21.72 -0.48
N TYR A 141 6.16 -20.48 -0.61
CA TYR A 141 5.52 -19.73 0.48
C TYR A 141 4.24 -20.44 0.93
N ALA A 142 3.35 -20.79 -0.01
CA ALA A 142 2.12 -21.52 0.26
C ALA A 142 2.36 -22.91 0.89
N ALA A 143 3.39 -23.62 0.43
CA ALA A 143 3.76 -24.94 0.98
C ALA A 143 4.40 -24.86 2.38
N SER A 144 4.98 -23.72 2.75
CA SER A 144 5.66 -23.53 4.05
C SER A 144 4.68 -23.26 5.21
N GLY A 145 3.36 -23.23 4.96
CA GLY A 145 2.35 -23.09 6.00
C GLY A 145 2.24 -21.68 6.61
N SER A 146 2.93 -20.70 6.03
CA SER A 146 2.86 -19.28 6.42
C SER A 146 1.64 -18.56 5.82
N GLY A 147 0.74 -19.31 5.17
CA GLY A 147 -0.58 -18.83 4.72
C GLY A 147 -1.44 -18.48 5.93
N GLY A 148 -1.25 -17.27 6.43
CA GLY A 148 -1.99 -16.69 7.53
C GLY A 148 -3.45 -16.49 7.14
N TYR A 149 -4.25 -17.54 7.30
CA TYR A 149 -5.62 -17.33 7.72
C TYR A 149 -5.55 -16.64 9.08
N THR A 150 -5.79 -15.33 9.15
CA THR A 150 -6.21 -14.73 10.41
C THR A 150 -7.52 -15.42 10.77
N GLN A 151 -7.47 -16.36 11.71
CA GLN A 151 -8.67 -16.91 12.32
C GLN A 151 -9.43 -15.76 12.97
N THR A 152 -10.50 -15.30 12.31
CA THR A 152 -11.51 -14.48 12.96
C THR A 152 -12.23 -15.33 13.99
N GLY A 153 -11.90 -15.08 15.26
CA GLY A 153 -12.81 -15.09 16.42
C GLY A 153 -13.61 -16.36 16.69
N GLN A 154 -13.23 -17.05 17.77
CA GLN A 154 -14.17 -17.80 18.61
C GLN A 154 -15.15 -16.87 19.31
#